data_AF-A0A6B3FK19-F1
#
_entry.id   AF-A0A6B3FK19-F1
#
_cell.length_a   1.000
_cell.length_b   1.000
_cell.length_c   1.000
_cell.angle_alpha   90.00
_cell.angle_beta   90.00
_cell.angle_gamma   90.00
#
_symmetry.space_group_name_H-M   'P 1'
#
loop_
_entity.id
_entity.type
_entity.pdbx_description
1 polymer ?
#
loop_
_entity_poly.entity_id
_entity_poly.type
_entity_poly.pdbx_seq_one_letter_code
_entity_poly.pdbx_strand_id
1 'polypeptide(L)'
;MEWTTRPGQGPGAEILGPDLRGKRLLELGCGPGHNAAHLATLPQGLGFARAGDTPIGAHVTGVDLVGLQVRRARSHYGRLDNLTFVAGHALHHLRASDEPFDAIYSVFGAIGLVAPELLLPAIAQR
;
A
#
# COMPACT_ATOMS: atom_id res chain seq x y z
N MET A 1 2.19 -4.18 -9.80
CA MET A 1 1.89 -2.77 -9.48
C MET A 1 1.54 -2.09 -10.79
N GLU A 2 0.46 -1.34 -10.84
CA GLU A 2 0.07 -0.59 -12.04
C GLU A 2 0.24 0.90 -11.78
N TRP A 3 1.39 1.46 -12.15
CA TRP A 3 1.72 2.86 -11.87
C TRP A 3 1.11 3.86 -12.86
N THR A 4 0.68 3.39 -14.03
CA THR A 4 0.12 4.24 -15.07
C THR A 4 -1.27 3.77 -15.49
N THR A 5 -1.95 4.53 -16.33
CA THR A 5 -3.24 4.14 -16.91
C THR A 5 -3.12 3.03 -17.96
N ARG A 6 -1.89 2.65 -18.34
CA ARG A 6 -1.61 1.54 -19.26
C ARG A 6 -0.98 0.38 -18.49
N PRO A 7 -1.57 -0.83 -18.54
CA PRO A 7 -1.04 -1.97 -17.81
C PRO A 7 0.42 -2.29 -18.15
N GLY A 8 1.19 -2.65 -17.13
CA GLY A 8 2.59 -3.06 -17.27
C GLY A 8 3.57 -1.93 -17.62
N GLN A 9 3.15 -0.67 -17.54
CA GLN A 9 4.05 0.48 -17.71
C GLN A 9 4.40 1.14 -16.37
N GLY A 10 5.64 1.60 -16.29
CA GLY A 10 6.25 2.15 -15.08
C GLY A 10 7.30 1.20 -14.49
N PRO A 11 7.92 1.59 -13.37
CA PRO A 11 8.80 0.70 -12.61
C PRO A 11 8.00 -0.48 -12.04
N GLY A 12 8.66 -1.51 -11.53
CA GLY A 12 8.00 -2.49 -10.68
C GLY A 12 7.85 -1.98 -9.25
N ALA A 13 7.68 -2.91 -8.31
CA ALA A 13 7.58 -2.59 -6.88
C ALA A 13 8.94 -2.14 -6.28
N GLU A 14 10.06 -2.37 -6.97
CA GLU A 14 11.42 -2.05 -6.54
C GLU A 14 11.64 -0.55 -6.28
N ILE A 15 10.81 0.33 -6.85
CA ILE A 15 10.85 1.76 -6.56
C ILE A 15 10.50 2.08 -5.10
N LEU A 16 9.77 1.19 -4.42
CA LEU A 16 9.45 1.30 -3.00
C LEU A 16 10.58 0.77 -2.10
N GLY A 17 11.59 0.13 -2.69
CA GLY A 17 12.71 -0.46 -1.98
C GLY A 17 13.17 -1.79 -2.62
N PRO A 18 14.42 -2.21 -2.35
CA PRO A 18 15.01 -3.39 -2.98
C PRO A 18 14.47 -4.73 -2.44
N ASP A 19 13.87 -4.74 -1.25
CA ASP A 19 13.22 -5.91 -0.62
C ASP A 19 12.05 -5.41 0.23
N LEU A 20 10.83 -5.83 -0.12
CA LEU A 20 9.61 -5.45 0.60
C LEU A 20 9.08 -6.55 1.53
N ARG A 21 9.78 -7.67 1.70
CA ARG A 21 9.34 -8.75 2.60
C ARG A 21 9.20 -8.24 4.03
N GLY A 22 8.02 -8.41 4.60
CA GLY A 22 7.73 -7.96 5.96
C GLY A 22 7.78 -6.43 6.15
N LYS A 23 7.97 -5.64 5.08
CA LYS A 23 7.98 -4.19 5.14
C LYS A 23 6.58 -3.64 5.32
N ARG A 24 6.46 -2.57 6.12
CA ARG A 24 5.18 -1.92 6.43
C ARG A 24 4.96 -0.78 5.44
N LEU A 25 4.00 -0.98 4.54
CA LEU A 25 3.70 -0.07 3.44
C LEU A 25 2.32 0.58 3.62
N LEU A 26 2.19 1.83 3.20
CA LEU A 26 0.93 2.56 3.20
C LEU A 26 0.57 3.01 1.78
N GLU A 27 -0.62 2.61 1.31
CA GLU A 27 -1.21 3.13 0.07
C GLU A 27 -2.25 4.21 0.38
N LEU A 28 -2.02 5.42 -0.12
CA LEU A 28 -2.96 6.54 0.02
C LEU A 28 -3.88 6.64 -1.20
N GLY A 29 -5.16 6.35 -1.01
CA GLY A 29 -6.16 6.25 -2.08
C GLY A 29 -6.09 4.89 -2.79
N CYS A 30 -6.18 3.79 -2.03
CA CYS A 30 -5.97 2.44 -2.56
C CYS A 30 -7.07 1.94 -3.51
N GLY A 31 -8.18 2.68 -3.63
CA GLY A 31 -9.34 2.28 -4.41
C GLY A 31 -9.80 0.86 -4.04
N PRO A 32 -9.99 -0.04 -5.02
CA PRO A 32 -10.42 -1.42 -4.78
C PRO A 32 -9.28 -2.33 -4.28
N GLY A 33 -8.08 -1.82 -4.03
CA GLY A 33 -7.01 -2.53 -3.33
C GLY A 33 -6.11 -3.42 -4.18
N HIS A 34 -6.16 -3.35 -5.52
CA HIS A 34 -5.36 -4.21 -6.40
C HIS A 34 -3.84 -4.07 -6.16
N ASN A 35 -3.34 -2.84 -6.04
CA ASN A 35 -1.91 -2.60 -5.82
C ASN A 35 -1.47 -3.07 -4.43
N ALA A 36 -2.20 -2.70 -3.37
CA ALA A 36 -1.96 -3.20 -2.03
C ALA A 36 -1.96 -4.74 -1.95
N ALA A 37 -2.93 -5.40 -2.57
CA ALA A 37 -3.01 -6.86 -2.62
C ALA A 37 -1.83 -7.48 -3.39
N HIS A 38 -1.42 -6.85 -4.50
CA HIS A 38 -0.25 -7.28 -5.25
C HIS A 38 1.01 -7.21 -4.38
N LEU A 39 1.25 -6.12 -3.63
CA LEU A 39 2.42 -6.01 -2.75
C LEU A 39 2.37 -6.99 -1.56
N ALA A 40 1.18 -7.24 -1.01
CA ALA A 40 0.98 -8.21 0.06
C ALA A 40 1.24 -9.66 -0.40
N THR A 41 1.13 -9.95 -1.69
CA THR A 41 1.27 -11.31 -2.26
C THR A 41 2.51 -11.48 -3.13
N LEU A 42 3.24 -10.41 -3.43
CA LEU A 42 4.40 -10.43 -4.30
C LEU A 42 5.52 -11.28 -3.67
N PRO A 43 5.92 -12.40 -4.31
CA PRO A 43 7.08 -13.16 -3.85
C PRO A 43 8.33 -12.31 -4.05
N GLN A 44 9.04 -12.02 -2.96
CA GLN A 44 10.17 -11.10 -2.97
C GLN A 44 11.47 -11.87 -2.69
N GLY A 45 12.43 -11.75 -3.62
CA GLY A 45 13.75 -12.36 -3.55
C GLY A 45 13.85 -13.80 -4.11
N LEU A 46 14.75 -13.99 -5.09
CA LEU A 46 15.31 -15.30 -5.51
C LEU A 46 16.29 -15.90 -4.47
N GLY A 47 16.29 -15.38 -3.23
CA GLY A 47 17.32 -15.66 -2.22
C GLY A 47 16.76 -16.37 -0.99
N PHE A 48 17.22 -17.59 -0.78
CA PHE A 48 17.25 -18.37 0.47
C PHE A 48 15.97 -18.39 1.33
N ALA A 49 14.78 -18.44 0.75
CA ALA A 49 13.66 -18.99 1.50
C ALA A 49 14.04 -20.42 1.90
N ARG A 50 14.18 -20.68 3.21
CA ARG A 50 14.45 -22.03 3.69
C ARG A 50 13.25 -22.90 3.37
N ALA A 51 13.47 -24.18 3.11
CA ALA A 51 12.38 -25.13 3.04
C ALA A 51 11.58 -25.06 4.35
N GLY A 52 10.33 -24.56 4.26
CA GLY A 52 9.47 -24.30 5.42
C GLY A 52 9.11 -22.83 5.67
N ASP A 53 9.82 -21.88 5.06
CA ASP A 53 9.44 -20.46 5.14
C ASP A 53 8.18 -20.23 4.31
N THR A 54 7.15 -19.63 4.93
CA THR A 54 6.00 -19.12 4.18
C THR A 54 6.48 -17.87 3.44
N PRO A 55 6.29 -17.74 2.12
CA PRO A 55 6.61 -16.50 1.42
C PRO A 55 5.77 -15.36 2.01
N ILE A 56 6.41 -14.40 2.68
CA ILE A 56 5.75 -13.24 3.27
C ILE A 56 5.97 -12.05 2.35
N GLY A 57 4.88 -11.49 1.81
CA GLY A 57 4.92 -10.21 1.10
C GLY A 57 5.08 -9.02 2.06
N ALA A 58 4.77 -7.82 1.60
CA ALA A 58 4.73 -6.65 2.48
C ALA A 58 3.51 -6.71 3.42
N HIS A 59 3.59 -6.03 4.58
CA HIS A 59 2.42 -5.67 5.37
C HIS A 59 1.87 -4.35 4.83
N VAL A 60 0.69 -4.38 4.20
CA VAL A 60 0.17 -3.20 3.51
C VAL A 60 -1.09 -2.69 4.20
N THR A 61 -1.14 -1.39 4.43
CA THR A 61 -2.37 -0.67 4.80
C THR A 61 -2.84 0.14 3.60
N GLY A 62 -4.04 -0.15 3.10
CA GLY A 62 -4.70 0.64 2.07
C GLY A 62 -5.74 1.59 2.68
N VAL A 63 -5.57 2.90 2.47
CA VAL A 63 -6.52 3.91 2.92
C VAL A 63 -7.27 4.46 1.72
N ASP A 64 -8.60 4.57 1.81
CA ASP A 64 -9.37 5.27 0.78
C ASP A 64 -10.55 6.02 1.39
N LEU A 65 -10.83 7.22 0.87
CA LEU A 65 -11.95 8.05 1.31
C LEU A 65 -13.30 7.44 0.93
N VAL A 66 -13.35 6.74 -0.20
CA VAL A 66 -14.57 6.18 -0.77
C VAL A 66 -14.86 4.83 -0.11
N GLY A 67 -15.74 4.83 0.89
CA GLY A 67 -16.09 3.61 1.63
C GLY A 67 -16.58 2.44 0.78
N LEU A 68 -17.18 2.69 -0.40
CA LEU A 68 -17.54 1.63 -1.35
C LEU A 68 -16.30 0.90 -1.90
N GLN A 69 -15.23 1.63 -2.21
CA GLN A 69 -13.99 1.05 -2.72
C GLN A 69 -13.33 0.18 -1.65
N VAL A 70 -13.30 0.64 -0.40
CA VAL A 70 -12.82 -0.15 0.75
C VAL A 70 -13.64 -1.42 0.95
N ARG A 71 -14.97 -1.37 0.80
CA ARG A 71 -15.81 -2.57 0.87
C ARG A 71 -15.46 -3.56 -0.25
N ARG A 72 -15.25 -3.10 -1.47
CA ARG A 72 -14.80 -3.94 -2.60
C ARG A 72 -13.44 -4.58 -2.31
N ALA A 73 -12.50 -3.78 -1.81
CA ALA A 73 -11.16 -4.24 -1.45
C ALA A 73 -11.21 -5.34 -0.37
N ARG A 74 -11.97 -5.13 0.71
CA ARG A 74 -12.17 -6.14 1.76
C ARG A 74 -12.87 -7.40 1.24
N SER A 75 -13.85 -7.27 0.35
CA SER A 75 -14.54 -8.42 -0.26
C SER A 75 -13.58 -9.28 -1.09
N HIS A 76 -12.70 -8.65 -1.88
CA HIS A 76 -11.77 -9.37 -2.75
C HIS A 76 -10.55 -9.92 -2.02
N TYR A 77 -10.02 -9.17 -1.04
CA TYR A 77 -8.69 -9.39 -0.49
C TYR A 77 -8.64 -9.46 1.04
N GLY A 78 -9.76 -9.32 1.74
CA GLY A 78 -9.81 -9.29 3.22
C GLY A 78 -9.43 -10.60 3.92
N ARG A 79 -9.10 -11.65 3.15
CA ARG A 79 -8.55 -12.92 3.66
C ARG A 79 -7.03 -12.92 3.79
N LEU A 80 -6.35 -11.87 3.34
CA LEU A 80 -4.90 -11.76 3.40
C LEU A 80 -4.50 -11.15 4.75
N ASP A 81 -3.79 -11.91 5.58
CA ASP A 81 -3.45 -11.52 6.97
C ASP A 81 -2.49 -10.32 7.05
N ASN A 82 -1.71 -10.09 5.99
CA ASN A 82 -0.77 -8.98 5.87
C ASN A 82 -1.34 -7.78 5.09
N LEU A 83 -2.67 -7.67 4.97
CA LEU A 83 -3.32 -6.58 4.25
C LEU A 83 -4.52 -6.03 5.02
N THR A 84 -4.46 -4.76 5.38
CA THR A 84 -5.55 -4.06 6.06
C THR A 84 -6.09 -2.93 5.19
N PHE A 85 -7.41 -2.76 5.17
CA PHE A 85 -8.05 -1.63 4.48
C PHE A 85 -8.79 -0.73 5.46
N VAL A 86 -8.59 0.58 5.34
CA VAL A 86 -9.19 1.61 6.19
C VAL A 86 -9.99 2.58 5.33
N ALA A 87 -11.27 2.76 5.68
CA ALA A 87 -12.09 3.81 5.09
C ALA A 87 -11.85 5.12 5.85
N GLY A 88 -11.37 6.15 5.16
CA GLY A 88 -11.08 7.43 5.78
C GLY A 88 -10.24 8.36 4.90
N HIS A 89 -10.15 9.61 5.33
CA HIS A 89 -9.32 10.60 4.66
C HIS A 89 -7.83 10.36 4.93
N ALA A 90 -7.00 10.36 3.89
CA ALA A 90 -5.56 10.09 3.98
C ALA A 90 -4.85 10.95 5.03
N LEU A 91 -5.09 12.28 5.02
CA LEU A 91 -4.49 13.20 5.99
C LEU A 91 -4.90 12.89 7.44
N HIS A 92 -6.15 12.47 7.67
CA HIS A 92 -6.60 12.11 9.00
C HIS A 92 -5.95 10.82 9.47
N HIS A 93 -5.82 9.83 8.58
CA HIS A 93 -5.12 8.59 8.88
C HIS A 93 -3.65 8.83 9.25
N LEU A 94 -2.92 9.61 8.44
CA LEU A 94 -1.52 9.94 8.72
C LEU A 94 -1.34 10.67 10.07
N ARG A 95 -2.24 11.61 10.41
CA ARG A 95 -2.16 12.36 11.67
C ARG A 95 -2.55 11.55 12.89
N ALA A 96 -3.44 10.56 12.73
CA ALA A 96 -3.92 9.72 13.82
C ALA A 96 -3.03 8.49 14.08
N SER A 97 -2.25 8.08 13.08
CA SER A 97 -1.33 6.95 13.19
C SER A 97 0.01 7.41 13.76
N ASP A 98 0.54 6.69 14.77
CA ASP A 98 1.93 6.77 15.21
C ASP A 98 2.77 5.60 14.67
N GLU A 99 2.18 4.77 13.80
CA GLU A 99 2.87 3.65 13.17
C GLU A 99 3.88 4.17 12.13
N PRO A 100 5.17 3.79 12.20
CA PRO A 100 6.15 4.17 11.18
C PRO A 100 5.94 3.35 9.91
N PHE A 101 6.22 3.88 8.73
CA PHE A 101 6.14 3.12 7.47
C PHE A 101 7.49 3.04 6.78
N ASP A 102 7.82 1.87 6.22
CA ASP A 102 9.03 1.71 5.42
C ASP A 102 8.90 2.43 4.06
N ALA A 103 7.69 2.49 3.50
CA ALA A 103 7.37 3.35 2.37
C ALA A 103 5.88 3.73 2.33
N ILE A 104 5.61 4.94 1.83
CA ILE A 104 4.27 5.47 1.59
C ILE A 104 4.15 5.78 0.10
N TYR A 105 3.08 5.30 -0.54
CA TYR A 105 2.85 5.51 -1.97
C TYR A 105 1.40 5.87 -2.27
N SER A 106 1.18 6.48 -3.44
CA SER A 106 -0.15 6.86 -3.90
C SER A 106 -0.20 6.77 -5.43
N VAL A 107 -1.08 5.91 -5.95
CA VAL A 107 -1.25 5.70 -7.39
C VAL A 107 -2.63 6.20 -7.79
N PHE A 108 -2.68 7.31 -8.54
CA PHE A 108 -3.93 8.00 -8.89
C PHE A 108 -4.87 8.23 -7.69
N GLY A 109 -4.28 8.36 -6.49
CA GLY A 109 -4.99 8.35 -5.22
C GLY A 109 -4.95 9.72 -4.53
N ALA A 110 -4.80 9.70 -3.20
CA ALA A 110 -4.92 10.90 -2.38
C ALA A 110 -3.91 12.01 -2.73
N ILE A 111 -2.75 11.68 -3.30
CA ILE A 111 -1.72 12.68 -3.69
C ILE A 111 -2.22 13.68 -4.73
N GLY A 112 -3.21 13.31 -5.56
CA GLY A 112 -3.83 14.21 -6.54
C GLY A 112 -5.10 14.91 -6.02
N LEU A 113 -5.53 14.63 -4.79
CA LEU A 113 -6.83 15.05 -4.25
C LEU A 113 -6.73 15.83 -2.95
N VAL A 114 -5.59 15.77 -2.26
CA VAL A 114 -5.32 16.49 -1.01
C VAL A 114 -4.25 17.54 -1.26
N ALA A 115 -4.42 18.72 -0.67
CA ALA A 115 -3.46 19.82 -0.78
C ALA A 115 -2.04 19.35 -0.37
N PRO A 116 -1.02 19.48 -1.24
CA PRO A 116 0.31 18.93 -1.01
C PRO A 116 1.01 19.56 0.20
N GLU A 117 0.76 20.84 0.48
CA GLU A 117 1.27 21.56 1.64
C GLU A 117 0.77 21.00 2.98
N LEU A 118 -0.33 20.23 2.98
CA LEU A 118 -0.82 19.52 4.15
C LEU A 118 -0.38 18.05 4.14
N LEU A 119 -0.42 17.40 2.97
CA LEU A 119 -0.19 15.97 2.87
C LEU A 119 1.31 15.61 2.97
N LEU A 120 2.19 16.32 2.27
CA LEU A 120 3.61 15.99 2.23
C LEU A 120 4.30 16.08 3.60
N PRO A 121 4.04 17.12 4.44
CA PRO A 121 4.59 17.15 5.79
C PRO A 121 4.06 16.00 6.66
N ALA A 122 2.79 15.62 6.51
CA ALA A 122 2.22 14.50 7.25
C ALA A 122 2.83 13.15 6.83
N ILE A 123 3.19 12.99 5.55
CA ILE A 123 3.95 11.84 5.05
C ILE A 123 5.37 11.84 5.63
N ALA A 124 6.07 12.97 5.62
CA ALA A 124 7.46 13.07 6.08
C ALA A 124 7.65 12.82 7.58
N GLN A 125 6.57 12.81 8.37
CA GLN A 125 6.56 12.54 9.80
C GLN A 125 6.27 11.06 10.14
N ARG A 126 6.17 10.18 9.14
CA ARG A 126 5.80 8.78 9.27
C ARG A 126 6.85 7.87 8.64
#